data_AF-A0A950FJU7-F1
#
_entry.id   AF-A0A950FJU7-F1
#
_cell.length_a   1.000
_cell.length_b   1.000
_cell.length_c   1.000
_cell.angle_alpha   90.00
_cell.angle_beta   90.00
_cell.angle_gamma   90.00
#
_symmetry.space_group_name_H-M   'P 1'
#
loop_
_entity.id
_entity.type
_entity.pdbx_description
1 polymer ?
#
loop_
_entity_poly.entity_id
_entity_poly.type
_entity_poly.pdbx_seq_one_letter_code
_entity_poly.pdbx_strand_id
1 'polypeptide(L)' 'MLDDLPLAMVEAILCRRPMVATDVAGHAEIIQDGVTGFLADAPTTASIATALERFWARRAEA' A
#
# COMPACT_ATOMS: atom_id res chain seq x y z
N MET A 1 16.99 5.09 -7.65
CA MET A 1 15.74 4.29 -7.81
C MET A 1 14.96 4.18 -6.50
N LEU A 2 15.61 4.31 -5.33
CA LEU A 2 14.92 4.44 -4.03
C LEU A 2 14.82 5.91 -3.55
N ASP A 3 15.55 6.83 -4.17
CA ASP A 3 15.77 8.19 -3.67
C ASP A 3 14.52 9.08 -3.68
N ASP A 4 13.53 8.75 -4.51
CA ASP A 4 12.28 9.49 -4.65
C ASP A 4 11.10 8.84 -3.90
N LEU A 5 11.35 7.76 -3.15
CA LEU A 5 10.30 7.06 -2.41
C LEU A 5 10.07 7.69 -1.04
N PRO A 6 8.81 7.74 -0.55
CA PRO A 6 8.55 8.06 0.84
C PRO A 6 9.32 7.10 1.76
N LEU A 7 10.07 7.64 2.74
CA LEU A 7 10.86 6.83 3.67
C LEU A 7 10.02 5.75 4.37
N ALA A 8 8.75 6.06 4.70
CA ALA A 8 7.82 5.10 5.28
C ALA A 8 7.59 3.85 4.41
N MET A 9 7.59 4.00 3.08
CA MET A 9 7.50 2.85 2.16
C MET A 9 8.80 2.06 2.14
N VAL A 10 9.94 2.74 2.12
CA VAL A 10 11.25 2.08 2.17
C VAL A 10 11.39 1.26 3.46
N GLU A 11 11.01 1.82 4.60
CA GLU A 11 11.00 1.13 5.89
C GLU A 11 10.06 -0.09 5.87
N ALA A 12 8.84 0.05 5.33
CA ALA A 12 7.91 -1.06 5.20
C ALA A 12 8.48 -2.21 4.37
N ILE A 13 9.12 -1.90 3.23
CA ILE A 13 9.79 -2.89 2.37
C ILE A 13 10.92 -3.60 3.15
N LEU A 14 11.79 -2.84 3.81
CA LEU A 14 12.91 -3.39 4.60
C LEU A 14 12.43 -4.27 5.76
N CYS A 15 11.29 -3.92 6.35
CA CYS A 15 10.65 -4.71 7.40
C CYS A 15 9.77 -5.85 6.86
N ARG A 16 9.66 -6.04 5.53
CA ARG A 16 8.75 -6.98 4.88
C ARG A 16 7.31 -6.84 5.38
N ARG A 17 6.83 -5.60 5.52
CA ARG A 17 5.47 -5.30 5.99
C ARG A 17 4.56 -4.95 4.81
N PRO A 18 3.34 -5.50 4.77
CA PRO A 18 2.35 -5.11 3.76
C PRO A 18 1.98 -3.63 3.93
N MET A 19 1.77 -2.95 2.81
CA MET A 19 1.40 -1.54 2.75
C MET A 19 -0.04 -1.38 2.27
N VAL A 20 -0.77 -0.46 2.89
CA VAL A 20 -2.04 0.07 2.38
C VAL A 20 -1.88 1.57 2.21
N ALA A 21 -2.03 2.07 1.00
CA ALA A 21 -1.82 3.48 0.68
C ALA A 21 -2.87 3.99 -0.31
N THR A 22 -3.09 5.30 -0.37
CA THR A 22 -3.90 5.92 -1.44
C THR A 22 -3.10 5.97 -2.74
N ASP A 23 -3.75 5.82 -3.89
CA ASP A 23 -3.11 6.01 -5.19
C ASP A 23 -2.93 7.51 -5.50
N VAL A 24 -1.92 8.10 -4.86
CA VAL A 24 -1.52 9.49 -5.01
C VAL A 24 0.01 9.56 -5.07
N ALA A 25 0.55 10.61 -5.69
CA ALA A 25 2.00 10.89 -5.68
C ALA A 25 2.89 9.71 -6.14
N GLY A 26 2.42 8.90 -7.09
CA GLY A 26 3.21 7.81 -7.66
C GLY A 26 3.28 6.54 -6.81
N HIS A 27 2.45 6.38 -5.77
CA HIS A 27 2.44 5.16 -4.95
C HIS A 27 2.20 3.88 -5.79
N ALA A 28 1.46 3.97 -6.90
CA ALA A 28 1.26 2.86 -7.84
C ALA A 28 2.51 2.43 -8.61
N GLU A 29 3.59 3.24 -8.62
CA GLU A 29 4.87 2.84 -9.22
C GLU A 29 5.64 1.84 -8.34
N ILE A 30 5.28 1.75 -7.06
CA ILE A 30 5.96 0.95 -6.03
C ILE A 30 5.07 -0.20 -5.58
N ILE A 31 3.77 0.07 -5.43
CA ILE A 31 2.78 -0.88 -4.95
C ILE A 31 2.05 -1.48 -6.14
N GLN A 32 2.20 -2.80 -6.31
CA GLN A 32 1.35 -3.58 -7.18
C GLN A 32 0.13 -4.03 -6.37
N ASP A 33 -1.04 -3.45 -6.68
CA ASP A 33 -2.28 -3.69 -5.93
C ASP A 33 -2.63 -5.19 -5.87
N GLY A 34 -2.87 -5.67 -4.65
CA GLY A 34 -3.13 -7.07 -4.34
C GLY A 34 -1.90 -8.00 -4.45
N VAL A 35 -0.70 -7.50 -4.74
CA VAL A 35 0.52 -8.33 -4.85
C VAL A 35 1.55 -7.93 -3.80
N THR A 36 2.02 -6.67 -3.83
CA THR A 36 3.02 -6.17 -2.86
C THR A 36 2.39 -5.25 -1.80
N GLY A 37 1.12 -4.90 -1.96
CA GLY A 37 0.34 -4.07 -1.04
C GLY A 37 -1.07 -3.85 -1.60
N PHE A 38 -1.80 -2.90 -1.03
CA PHE A 38 -3.15 -2.54 -1.46
C PHE A 38 -3.27 -1.02 -1.67
N LEU A 39 -3.84 -0.62 -2.80
CA LEU A 39 -4.04 0.78 -3.14
C LEU A 39 -5.52 1.18 -2.99
N ALA A 40 -5.78 2.25 -2.25
CA ALA A 40 -7.09 2.87 -2.19
C ALA A 40 -7.26 3.89 -3.32
N ASP A 41 -8.41 3.83 -4.02
CA ASP A 41 -8.70 4.62 -5.22
C ASP A 41 -8.65 6.15 -5.02
N ALA A 42 -8.88 6.63 -3.79
CA ALA A 42 -8.93 8.04 -3.46
C ALA A 42 -8.56 8.30 -1.99
N PRO A 43 -8.14 9.53 -1.63
CA PRO A 43 -7.87 9.93 -0.25
C PRO A 43 -9.18 10.20 0.53
N THR A 44 -10.07 9.22 0.54
CA THR A 44 -11.34 9.26 1.28
C THR A 44 -11.39 8.12 2.29
N THR A 45 -12.11 8.32 3.38
CA THR A 45 -12.29 7.29 4.41
C THR A 45 -12.91 6.00 3.83
N ALA A 46 -13.86 6.12 2.89
CA ALA A 46 -14.50 4.98 2.26
C ALA A 46 -13.51 4.17 1.41
N SER A 47 -12.69 4.84 0.59
CA SER A 47 -11.68 4.17 -0.23
C SER A 47 -10.61 3.48 0.62
N ILE A 48 -10.13 4.13 1.68
CA ILE A 48 -9.17 3.53 2.62
C ILE A 48 -9.78 2.31 3.33
N ALA A 49 -11.02 2.42 3.82
CA ALA A 49 -11.71 1.32 4.48
C ALA A 49 -11.81 0.10 3.54
N THR A 50 -12.22 0.30 2.28
CA THR A 50 -12.26 -0.77 1.28
C THR A 50 -10.89 -1.41 1.06
N ALA A 51 -9.80 -0.64 0.97
CA ALA A 51 -8.46 -1.19 0.81
C ALA A 51 -8.00 -1.98 2.05
N LEU A 52 -8.32 -1.50 3.25
CA LEU A 52 -8.04 -2.20 4.51
C LEU A 52 -8.80 -3.53 4.61
N GLU A 53 -10.07 -3.56 4.21
CA GLU A 53 -10.87 -4.80 4.20
C GLU A 53 -10.31 -5.82 3.20
N ARG A 54 -9.92 -5.37 2.00
CA ARG A 54 -9.24 -6.23 1.00
C ARG A 54 -7.95 -6.82 1.56
N PHE A 55 -7.13 -6.02 2.25
CA PHE A 55 -5.94 -6.50 2.93
C PHE A 55 -6.29 -7.50 4.04
N TRP A 56 -7.25 -7.17 4.91
CA TRP A 56 -7.61 -7.98 6.06
C TRP A 56 -8.17 -9.36 5.68
N ALA A 57 -8.90 -9.44 4.58
CA ALA A 57 -9.39 -10.70 4.00
C ALA A 57 -8.25 -11.65 3.62
N ARG A 58 -7.07 -11.11 3.27
CA ARG A 58 -5.88 -11.85 2.83
C ARG A 58 -4.75 -11.85 3.87
N ARG A 59 -5.02 -11.46 5.11
CA ARG A 59 -4.02 -11.35 6.18
C ARG A 59 -3.22 -12.64 6.46
N ALA A 60 -3.73 -13.80 6.05
CA ALA A 60 -3.02 -15.08 6.19
C ALA A 60 -1.89 -15.26 5.15
N GLU A 61 -1.89 -14.45 4.08
CA GLU A 61 -0.87 -14.44 3.03
C GLU A 61 0.23 -13.41 3.28
N ALA A 62 0.07 -12.58 4.32
CA ALA A 62 0.91 -11.42 4.62
C ALA A 62 2.14 -11.75 5.48
#